data_AF-A0A453Q795-F1
#
_entry.id   AF-A0A453Q795-F1
#
_cell.length_a   1.000
_cell.length_b   1.000
_cell.length_c   1.000
_cell.angle_alpha   90.00
_cell.angle_beta   90.00
_cell.angle_gamma   90.00
#
_symmetry.space_group_name_H-M   'P 1'
#
loop_
_entity.id
_entity.type
_entity.pdbx_description
1 polymer ?
#
loop_
_entity_poly.entity_id
_entity_poly.type
_entity_poly.pdbx_seq_one_letter_code
_entity_poly.pdbx_strand_id
1 'polypeptide(L)'
;RCALESARAFFRGRHAAYLYRAGRNLEDGELSPACMADAFRCLGKAARAALCAIARHLRLRTDVFNQLLDDTPLPVNEVSSSELLVAYTHEQLQSGQTLMGCPSRSSMPQVDRGFVTLVASDYPGIEVCDPNGHWYLADGVSGPNNLLLLTGRALSHVTAGLCPISQYRVTNENRASLTFRLVPHANAILDCSPILAAGHCIRRVYQPIPASQFMDDSYAEEHAVSSHLEEPSESQGNFVSDPSLRSVLSDPLSGAFLEDAMVLQCGHSFGGVMLKKVIEMARCTICNGEVDPSSLFPNLALRAVATVVKMEDDRRLFHNAALRKRRKDVTEHTDVLKRTGSSKVCIIL
;
A
#
# COMPACT_ATOMS: atom_id res chain seq x y z
N ARG A 1 -19.88 -7.05 -22.06
CA ARG A 1 -19.62 -7.81 -23.30
C ARG A 1 -19.38 -6.91 -24.52
N CYS A 2 -20.37 -6.16 -25.05
CA CYS A 2 -20.17 -5.31 -26.24
C CYS A 2 -18.95 -4.37 -26.14
N ALA A 3 -18.77 -3.72 -24.99
CA ALA A 3 -17.61 -2.87 -24.71
C ALA A 3 -16.27 -3.63 -24.72
N LEU A 4 -16.25 -4.89 -24.27
CA LEU A 4 -15.06 -5.73 -24.23
C LEU A 4 -14.68 -6.23 -25.63
N GLU A 5 -15.69 -6.61 -26.42
CA GLU A 5 -15.52 -6.98 -27.84
C GLU A 5 -15.04 -5.76 -28.65
N SER A 6 -15.61 -4.58 -28.38
CA SER A 6 -15.16 -3.33 -29.00
C SER A 6 -13.74 -2.97 -28.60
N ALA A 7 -13.36 -3.14 -27.33
CA ALA A 7 -12.00 -2.92 -26.86
C ALA A 7 -11.02 -3.83 -27.60
N ARG A 8 -11.33 -5.13 -27.69
CA ARG A 8 -10.51 -6.10 -28.42
C ARG A 8 -10.36 -5.72 -29.89
N ALA A 9 -11.45 -5.32 -30.55
CA ALA A 9 -11.41 -4.87 -31.95
C ALA A 9 -10.57 -3.60 -32.13
N PHE A 10 -10.70 -2.63 -31.20
CA PHE A 10 -9.98 -1.37 -31.21
C PHE A 10 -8.47 -1.54 -31.04
N PHE A 11 -8.05 -2.46 -30.16
CA PHE A 11 -6.64 -2.74 -29.88
C PHE A 11 -6.03 -3.88 -30.72
N ARG A 12 -6.73 -4.37 -31.76
CA ARG A 12 -6.15 -5.40 -32.66
C ARG A 12 -4.81 -4.92 -33.22
N GLY A 13 -3.74 -5.63 -32.86
CA GLY A 13 -2.38 -5.34 -33.32
C GLY A 13 -1.67 -4.17 -32.62
N ARG A 14 -2.19 -3.69 -31.48
CA ARG A 14 -1.56 -2.64 -30.66
C ARG A 14 -1.61 -2.99 -29.17
N HIS A 15 -0.49 -2.85 -28.48
CA HIS A 15 -0.52 -2.73 -27.02
C HIS A 15 -1.00 -1.32 -26.68
N ALA A 16 -2.14 -1.21 -26.02
CA ALA A 16 -2.56 0.08 -25.50
C ALA A 16 -3.60 -0.09 -24.38
N ALA A 17 -3.60 0.91 -23.51
CA ALA A 17 -4.65 1.15 -22.56
C ALA A 17 -5.38 2.44 -22.96
N TYR A 18 -6.68 2.51 -22.73
CA TYR A 18 -7.50 3.69 -22.94
C TYR A 18 -8.26 4.03 -21.66
N LEU A 19 -8.16 5.28 -21.21
CA LEU A 19 -8.84 5.77 -20.02
C LEU A 19 -10.04 6.62 -20.42
N TYR A 20 -11.24 6.14 -20.08
CA TYR A 20 -12.48 6.86 -20.26
C TYR A 20 -12.93 7.52 -18.95
N ARG A 21 -13.28 8.80 -19.00
CA ARG A 21 -14.00 9.52 -17.93
C ARG A 21 -15.21 10.23 -18.52
N ALA A 22 -16.37 10.08 -17.87
CA ALA A 22 -17.58 10.80 -18.28
C ALA A 22 -17.41 12.32 -18.09
N GLY A 23 -17.94 13.12 -19.01
CA GLY A 23 -17.82 14.58 -18.99
C GLY A 23 -16.51 15.13 -19.56
N ARG A 24 -15.50 14.29 -19.82
CA ARG A 24 -14.27 14.69 -20.52
C ARG A 24 -14.53 14.78 -22.03
N ASN A 25 -14.25 15.92 -22.63
CA ASN A 25 -14.23 16.06 -24.08
C ASN A 25 -13.04 15.27 -24.64
N LEU A 26 -13.26 14.46 -25.67
CA LEU A 26 -12.15 13.90 -26.44
C LEU A 26 -11.44 15.06 -27.14
N GLU A 27 -10.11 15.09 -27.09
CA GLU A 27 -9.34 16.03 -27.90
C GLU A 27 -9.50 15.68 -29.38
N ASP A 28 -9.47 16.70 -30.25
CA ASP A 28 -9.67 16.53 -31.69
C ASP A 28 -8.71 15.47 -32.26
N GLY A 29 -9.27 14.35 -32.71
CA GLY A 29 -8.53 13.25 -33.33
C GLY A 29 -8.26 12.03 -32.44
N GLU A 30 -8.60 12.05 -31.15
CA GLU A 30 -8.48 10.87 -30.28
C GLU A 30 -9.60 9.86 -30.60
N LEU A 31 -9.23 8.66 -31.06
CA LEU A 31 -10.20 7.59 -31.29
C LEU A 31 -10.49 6.87 -29.97
N SER A 32 -11.76 6.58 -29.70
CA SER A 32 -12.17 5.79 -28.54
C SER A 32 -12.80 4.46 -28.95
N PRO A 33 -12.65 3.41 -28.13
CA PRO A 33 -13.46 2.21 -28.30
C PRO A 33 -14.96 2.55 -28.28
N ALA A 34 -15.76 1.84 -29.08
CA ALA A 34 -17.21 2.03 -29.06
C ALA A 34 -17.81 1.52 -27.73
N CYS A 35 -19.01 2.02 -27.40
CA CYS A 35 -19.78 1.63 -26.21
C CYS A 35 -19.17 2.02 -24.84
N MET A 36 -18.12 2.84 -24.78
CA MET A 36 -17.48 3.21 -23.50
C MET A 36 -18.41 3.99 -22.56
N ALA A 37 -19.18 4.94 -23.09
CA ALA A 37 -20.17 5.68 -22.31
C ALA A 37 -21.23 4.76 -21.70
N ASP A 38 -21.71 3.78 -22.47
CA ASP A 38 -22.69 2.80 -22.00
C ASP A 38 -22.10 1.86 -20.95
N ALA A 39 -20.87 1.39 -21.17
CA ALA A 39 -20.14 0.57 -20.21
C ALA A 39 -19.94 1.30 -18.89
N PHE A 40 -19.47 2.55 -18.95
CA PHE A 40 -19.28 3.41 -17.80
C PHE A 40 -20.57 3.58 -17.01
N ARG A 41 -21.68 3.88 -17.69
CA ARG A 41 -23.00 4.04 -17.07
C ARG A 41 -23.51 2.74 -16.43
N CYS A 42 -23.37 1.60 -17.10
CA CYS A 42 -23.81 0.30 -16.58
C CYS A 42 -22.97 -0.16 -15.39
N LEU A 43 -21.64 -0.05 -15.48
CA LEU A 43 -20.71 -0.38 -14.40
C LEU A 43 -20.89 0.56 -13.21
N GLY A 44 -21.11 1.86 -13.44
CA GLY A 44 -21.42 2.82 -12.38
C GLY A 44 -22.70 2.47 -11.61
N LYS A 45 -23.76 2.02 -12.31
CA LYS A 45 -24.99 1.52 -11.66
C LYS A 45 -24.72 0.27 -10.83
N ALA A 46 -23.97 -0.70 -11.38
CA ALA A 46 -23.61 -1.92 -10.66
C ALA A 46 -22.75 -1.61 -9.41
N ALA A 47 -21.81 -0.68 -9.50
CA ALA A 47 -20.95 -0.28 -8.40
C ALA A 47 -21.75 0.40 -7.27
N ARG A 48 -22.70 1.29 -7.61
CA ARG A 48 -23.61 1.90 -6.63
C ARG A 48 -24.53 0.87 -5.98
N ALA A 49 -25.03 -0.10 -6.73
CA ALA A 49 -25.81 -1.21 -6.17
C ALA A 49 -24.99 -2.08 -5.21
N ALA A 50 -23.71 -2.35 -5.54
CA ALA A 50 -22.79 -3.04 -4.66
C ALA A 50 -22.54 -2.25 -3.35
N LEU A 51 -22.32 -0.93 -3.43
CA LEU A 51 -22.22 -0.07 -2.25
C LEU A 51 -23.50 -0.08 -1.40
N CYS A 52 -24.68 -0.03 -2.03
CA CYS A 52 -25.95 -0.16 -1.31
C CYS A 52 -26.06 -1.51 -0.58
N ALA A 53 -25.55 -2.59 -1.18
CA ALA A 53 -25.53 -3.91 -0.55
C ALA A 53 -24.55 -3.97 0.64
N ILE A 54 -23.36 -3.38 0.49
CA ILE A 54 -22.37 -3.25 1.55
C ILE A 54 -22.92 -2.42 2.71
N ALA A 55 -23.56 -1.27 2.43
CA ALA A 55 -24.20 -0.43 3.43
C ALA A 55 -25.24 -1.23 4.26
N ARG A 56 -26.10 -2.00 3.61
CA ARG A 56 -27.07 -2.88 4.30
C ARG A 56 -26.39 -3.94 5.15
N HIS A 57 -25.31 -4.56 4.65
CA HIS A 57 -24.55 -5.55 5.41
C HIS A 57 -23.95 -4.94 6.69
N LEU A 58 -23.50 -3.68 6.63
CA LEU A 58 -22.99 -2.92 7.77
C LEU A 58 -24.08 -2.28 8.64
N ARG A 59 -25.36 -2.54 8.35
CA ARG A 59 -26.55 -1.97 9.03
C ARG A 59 -26.66 -0.44 8.92
N LEU A 60 -26.20 0.11 7.80
CA LEU A 60 -26.32 1.53 7.47
C LEU A 60 -27.54 1.79 6.58
N ARG A 61 -27.90 3.06 6.42
CA ARG A 61 -28.86 3.47 5.38
C ARG A 61 -28.30 3.13 3.99
N THR A 62 -29.15 2.68 3.08
CA THR A 62 -28.73 2.24 1.73
C THR A 62 -28.07 3.35 0.91
N ASP A 63 -28.43 4.60 1.17
CA ASP A 63 -27.98 5.81 0.48
C ASP A 63 -26.81 6.52 1.18
N VAL A 64 -26.27 5.94 2.25
CA VAL A 64 -25.26 6.60 3.11
C VAL A 64 -24.03 7.10 2.34
N PHE A 65 -23.60 6.36 1.30
CA PHE A 65 -22.43 6.72 0.51
C PHE A 65 -22.75 7.64 -0.68
N ASN A 66 -24.03 7.92 -0.98
CA ASN A 66 -24.41 8.68 -2.18
C ASN A 66 -23.87 10.11 -2.16
N GLN A 67 -23.78 10.72 -0.97
CA GLN A 67 -23.24 12.08 -0.80
C GLN A 67 -21.74 12.18 -1.08
N LEU A 68 -21.03 11.04 -1.08
CA LEU A 68 -19.60 10.96 -1.35
C LEU A 68 -19.30 10.72 -2.83
N LEU A 69 -20.31 10.47 -3.66
CA LEU A 69 -20.15 10.13 -5.08
C LEU A 69 -20.60 11.29 -5.98
N ASP A 70 -20.10 11.32 -7.22
CA ASP A 70 -20.57 12.27 -8.22
C ASP A 70 -22.10 12.14 -8.44
N ASP A 71 -22.75 13.24 -8.84
CA ASP A 71 -24.17 13.24 -9.17
C ASP A 71 -24.48 12.37 -10.40
N THR A 72 -25.68 11.82 -10.45
CA THR A 72 -26.16 11.03 -11.59
C THR A 72 -27.55 11.52 -12.01
N PRO A 73 -27.67 12.26 -13.14
CA PRO A 73 -26.63 12.62 -14.11
C PRO A 73 -25.60 13.64 -13.57
N LEU A 74 -24.41 13.67 -14.18
CA LEU A 74 -23.38 14.65 -13.86
C LEU A 74 -23.85 16.07 -14.20
N PRO A 75 -23.46 17.10 -13.43
CA PRO A 75 -23.73 18.48 -13.78
C PRO A 75 -23.04 18.90 -15.08
N VAL A 76 -23.56 19.96 -15.70
CA VAL A 76 -23.03 20.47 -16.98
C VAL A 76 -21.59 20.96 -16.79
N ASN A 77 -20.70 20.57 -17.70
CA ASN A 77 -19.26 20.88 -17.69
C ASN A 77 -18.46 20.26 -16.54
N GLU A 78 -19.02 19.29 -15.81
CA GLU A 78 -18.27 18.53 -14.82
C GLU A 78 -17.74 17.22 -15.39
N VAL A 79 -16.54 16.85 -14.94
CA VAL A 79 -15.90 15.59 -15.27
C VAL A 79 -16.07 14.66 -14.08
N SER A 80 -16.49 13.42 -14.35
CA SER A 80 -16.60 12.38 -13.34
C SER A 80 -15.26 12.11 -12.65
N SER A 81 -15.32 11.96 -11.32
CA SER A 81 -14.20 11.52 -10.49
C SER A 81 -13.92 10.03 -10.71
N SER A 82 -14.97 9.25 -11.01
CA SER A 82 -14.86 7.83 -11.36
C SER A 82 -14.34 7.62 -12.78
N GLU A 83 -13.69 6.48 -13.01
CA GLU A 83 -12.95 6.19 -14.24
C GLU A 83 -13.22 4.80 -14.78
N LEU A 84 -13.11 4.64 -16.11
CA LEU A 84 -13.13 3.34 -16.78
C LEU A 84 -11.83 3.16 -17.56
N LEU A 85 -10.99 2.25 -17.10
CA LEU A 85 -9.78 1.82 -17.80
C LEU A 85 -10.12 0.62 -18.70
N VAL A 86 -9.70 0.71 -19.95
CA VAL A 86 -9.76 -0.37 -20.93
C VAL A 86 -8.34 -0.78 -21.23
N ALA A 87 -7.99 -2.04 -21.02
CA ALA A 87 -6.66 -2.55 -21.33
C ALA A 87 -6.76 -3.78 -22.23
N TYR A 88 -5.84 -3.87 -23.19
CA TYR A 88 -5.60 -5.08 -23.97
C TYR A 88 -4.10 -5.33 -24.03
N THR A 89 -3.70 -6.48 -23.50
CA THR A 89 -2.32 -6.94 -23.52
C THR A 89 -2.24 -8.22 -24.36
N HIS A 90 -1.26 -8.29 -25.26
CA HIS A 90 -1.03 -9.43 -26.15
C HIS A 90 0.47 -9.63 -26.39
N GLU A 91 1.10 -10.62 -25.76
CA GLU A 91 2.52 -10.93 -25.99
C GLU A 91 2.76 -11.37 -27.43
N GLN A 92 3.45 -10.52 -28.20
CA GLN A 92 4.15 -10.95 -29.40
C GLN A 92 5.65 -10.75 -29.19
N LEU A 93 6.37 -11.88 -29.31
CA LEU A 93 7.80 -12.10 -29.15
C LEU A 93 8.71 -10.96 -29.70
N GLN A 94 9.66 -10.52 -28.86
CA GLN A 94 10.97 -9.89 -29.17
C GLN A 94 11.06 -8.79 -30.23
N SER A 95 11.32 -7.55 -29.79
CA SER A 95 12.43 -6.73 -30.30
C SER A 95 12.61 -5.49 -29.42
N GLY A 96 13.85 -5.20 -29.05
CA GLY A 96 14.21 -4.13 -28.12
C GLY A 96 13.81 -2.75 -28.64
N GLN A 97 12.81 -2.16 -28.00
CA GLN A 97 12.67 -0.72 -27.77
C GLN A 97 11.54 -0.52 -26.77
N THR A 98 11.93 -0.40 -25.50
CA THR A 98 11.09 0.04 -24.40
C THR A 98 10.61 1.47 -24.69
N LEU A 99 9.37 1.61 -25.16
CA LEU A 99 8.68 2.89 -25.10
C LEU A 99 8.38 3.20 -23.64
N MET A 100 8.92 4.33 -23.16
CA MET A 100 8.62 4.94 -21.87
C MET A 100 7.11 4.99 -21.60
N GLY A 101 6.68 4.51 -20.42
CA GLY A 101 5.40 4.93 -19.83
C GLY A 101 4.58 3.88 -19.10
N CYS A 102 4.89 2.58 -19.17
CA CYS A 102 4.20 1.58 -18.38
C CYS A 102 5.17 0.48 -17.94
N PRO A 103 5.65 0.50 -16.68
CA PRO A 103 6.36 -0.64 -16.14
C PRO A 103 5.42 -1.84 -16.13
N SER A 104 5.91 -3.00 -16.55
CA SER A 104 5.18 -4.26 -16.38
C SER A 104 5.07 -4.55 -14.87
N ARG A 105 3.97 -4.11 -14.26
CA ARG A 105 3.65 -4.25 -12.83
C ARG A 105 2.99 -5.60 -12.50
N SER A 106 3.00 -6.54 -13.45
CA SER A 106 2.14 -7.73 -13.46
C SER A 106 2.27 -8.62 -12.21
N SER A 107 3.44 -8.68 -11.58
CA SER A 107 3.65 -9.51 -10.38
C SER A 107 3.44 -8.80 -9.04
N MET A 108 3.35 -7.46 -9.02
CA MET A 108 3.32 -6.70 -7.77
C MET A 108 1.89 -6.59 -7.21
N PRO A 109 1.69 -6.78 -5.88
CA PRO A 109 0.39 -6.56 -5.24
C PRO A 109 -0.09 -5.12 -5.44
N GLN A 110 -1.26 -4.96 -6.04
CA GLN A 110 -1.94 -3.69 -6.23
C GLN A 110 -3.12 -3.55 -5.26
N VAL A 111 -3.40 -2.32 -4.89
CA VAL A 111 -4.54 -1.94 -4.05
C VAL A 111 -5.26 -0.77 -4.72
N ASP A 112 -6.58 -0.83 -4.79
CA ASP A 112 -7.37 0.28 -5.31
C ASP A 112 -7.54 1.39 -4.25
N ARG A 113 -7.60 2.64 -4.70
CA ARG A 113 -7.69 3.83 -3.85
C ARG A 113 -9.13 4.28 -3.60
N GLY A 114 -10.02 4.01 -4.55
CA GLY A 114 -11.42 4.43 -4.51
C GLY A 114 -12.27 3.59 -3.55
N PHE A 115 -13.57 3.60 -3.77
CA PHE A 115 -14.52 2.81 -3.00
C PHE A 115 -14.53 1.34 -3.44
N VAL A 116 -14.89 1.13 -4.70
CA VAL A 116 -15.00 -0.21 -5.29
C VAL A 116 -14.50 -0.22 -6.72
N THR A 117 -13.93 -1.34 -7.11
CA THR A 117 -13.44 -1.58 -8.47
C THR A 117 -14.15 -2.79 -9.07
N LEU A 118 -14.76 -2.60 -10.22
CA LEU A 118 -15.41 -3.66 -10.99
C LEU A 118 -14.52 -4.04 -12.16
N VAL A 119 -14.16 -5.31 -12.25
CA VAL A 119 -13.37 -5.83 -13.36
C VAL A 119 -14.18 -6.84 -14.18
N ALA A 120 -14.22 -6.62 -15.49
CA ALA A 120 -14.71 -7.57 -16.48
C ALA A 120 -13.55 -7.95 -17.40
N SER A 121 -13.30 -9.23 -17.61
CA SER A 121 -12.31 -9.72 -18.57
C SER A 121 -12.83 -10.87 -19.41
N ASP A 122 -12.14 -11.11 -20.53
CA ASP A 122 -12.41 -12.20 -21.46
C ASP A 122 -11.73 -13.51 -21.04
N TYR A 123 -10.58 -13.40 -20.39
CA TYR A 123 -9.82 -14.50 -19.81
C TYR A 123 -9.51 -14.26 -18.33
N PRO A 124 -9.39 -15.34 -17.53
CA PRO A 124 -8.95 -15.25 -16.15
C PRO A 124 -7.48 -14.83 -16.07
N GLY A 125 -7.11 -14.19 -14.97
CA GLY A 125 -5.78 -13.65 -14.73
C GLY A 125 -5.64 -12.74 -13.53
N ILE A 126 -6.68 -12.59 -12.70
CA ILE A 126 -6.60 -11.79 -11.48
C ILE A 126 -6.51 -12.71 -10.28
N GLU A 127 -5.43 -12.57 -9.55
CA GLU A 127 -5.28 -13.19 -8.25
C GLU A 127 -5.58 -12.17 -7.14
N VAL A 128 -6.23 -12.63 -6.08
CA VAL A 128 -6.52 -11.84 -4.88
C VAL A 128 -5.85 -12.51 -3.69
N CYS A 129 -5.35 -11.69 -2.78
CA CYS A 129 -4.72 -12.14 -1.54
C CYS A 129 -5.81 -12.38 -0.48
N ASP A 130 -5.80 -13.55 0.16
CA ASP A 130 -6.63 -13.84 1.32
C ASP A 130 -6.05 -13.20 2.60
N PRO A 131 -6.79 -13.17 3.72
CA PRO A 131 -6.30 -12.64 4.99
C PRO A 131 -5.08 -13.39 5.58
N ASN A 132 -4.79 -14.60 5.10
CA ASN A 132 -3.63 -15.40 5.52
C ASN A 132 -2.39 -15.11 4.65
N GLY A 133 -2.50 -14.27 3.63
CA GLY A 133 -1.41 -13.94 2.70
C GLY A 133 -1.32 -14.88 1.49
N HIS A 134 -2.29 -15.77 1.29
CA HIS A 134 -2.33 -16.68 0.14
C HIS A 134 -3.00 -16.05 -1.06
N TRP A 135 -2.38 -16.21 -2.23
CA TRP A 135 -2.92 -15.76 -3.51
C TRP A 135 -3.79 -16.84 -4.14
N TYR A 136 -4.98 -16.48 -4.58
CA TYR A 136 -5.87 -17.37 -5.33
C TYR A 136 -6.47 -16.66 -6.54
N LEU A 137 -6.72 -17.43 -7.61
CA LEU A 137 -7.33 -16.93 -8.84
C LEU A 137 -8.80 -16.56 -8.57
N ALA A 138 -9.10 -15.27 -8.60
CA ALA A 138 -10.41 -14.72 -8.24
C ALA A 138 -11.38 -14.65 -9.42
N ASP A 139 -10.85 -14.53 -10.64
CA ASP A 139 -11.65 -14.51 -11.88
C ASP A 139 -11.62 -15.85 -12.63
N GLY A 140 -11.16 -16.93 -11.99
CA GLY A 140 -11.09 -18.27 -12.60
C GLY A 140 -12.45 -18.85 -13.00
N VAL A 141 -13.53 -18.40 -12.36
CA VAL A 141 -14.93 -18.76 -12.66
C VAL A 141 -15.64 -17.66 -13.47
N SER A 142 -14.93 -16.60 -13.87
CA SER A 142 -15.50 -15.50 -14.65
C SER A 142 -15.71 -15.93 -16.09
N GLY A 143 -16.92 -16.42 -16.38
CA GLY A 143 -17.45 -16.33 -17.73
C GLY A 143 -17.72 -14.87 -18.12
N PRO A 144 -18.01 -14.59 -19.40
CA PRO A 144 -18.20 -13.24 -19.96
C PRO A 144 -19.36 -12.41 -19.36
N ASN A 145 -20.06 -12.95 -18.35
CA ASN A 145 -21.19 -12.34 -17.64
C ASN A 145 -20.92 -12.07 -16.15
N ASN A 146 -19.74 -12.41 -15.63
CA ASN A 146 -19.40 -12.18 -14.23
C ASN A 146 -18.52 -10.93 -14.09
N LEU A 147 -18.70 -10.21 -12.99
CA LEU A 147 -17.87 -9.07 -12.61
C LEU A 147 -17.13 -9.41 -11.32
N LEU A 148 -15.82 -9.21 -11.32
CA LEU A 148 -15.03 -9.23 -10.09
C LEU A 148 -15.21 -7.89 -9.38
N LEU A 149 -15.63 -7.94 -8.12
CA LEU A 149 -15.75 -6.77 -7.25
C LEU A 149 -14.57 -6.74 -6.28
N LEU A 150 -13.82 -5.65 -6.28
CA LEU A 150 -12.71 -5.39 -5.37
C LEU A 150 -13.03 -4.16 -4.51
N THR A 151 -12.62 -4.19 -3.25
CA THR A 151 -12.78 -3.09 -2.29
C THR A 151 -11.52 -2.26 -2.19
N GLY A 152 -11.67 -0.93 -2.23
CA GLY A 152 -10.56 0.01 -2.19
C GLY A 152 -10.34 0.69 -0.83
N ARG A 153 -9.29 1.51 -0.77
CA ARG A 153 -8.85 2.23 0.44
C ARG A 153 -9.90 3.22 0.95
N ALA A 154 -10.53 4.00 0.07
CA ALA A 154 -11.54 4.97 0.50
C ALA A 154 -12.74 4.28 1.17
N LEU A 155 -13.15 3.10 0.68
CA LEU A 155 -14.22 2.33 1.31
C LEU A 155 -13.81 1.80 2.69
N SER A 156 -12.61 1.24 2.79
CA SER A 156 -12.06 0.82 4.08
C SER A 156 -12.00 1.98 5.07
N HIS A 157 -11.60 3.18 4.63
CA HIS A 157 -11.56 4.37 5.46
C HIS A 157 -12.94 4.76 5.98
N VAL A 158 -13.93 4.99 5.11
CA VAL A 158 -15.28 5.44 5.53
C VAL A 158 -16.06 4.38 6.29
N THR A 159 -15.62 3.11 6.21
CA THR A 159 -16.19 2.00 6.98
C THR A 159 -15.40 1.69 8.25
N ALA A 160 -14.43 2.53 8.63
CA ALA A 160 -13.55 2.33 9.79
C ALA A 160 -12.84 0.96 9.80
N GLY A 161 -12.51 0.43 8.62
CA GLY A 161 -11.86 -0.87 8.43
C GLY A 161 -12.80 -2.07 8.42
N LEU A 162 -14.12 -1.88 8.54
CA LEU A 162 -15.09 -2.98 8.48
C LEU A 162 -15.15 -3.63 7.10
N CYS A 163 -14.90 -2.86 6.04
CA CYS A 163 -14.65 -3.42 4.70
C CYS A 163 -13.13 -3.51 4.47
N PRO A 164 -12.54 -4.71 4.49
CA PRO A 164 -11.11 -4.86 4.26
C PRO A 164 -10.74 -4.44 2.84
N ILE A 165 -9.49 -4.03 2.66
CA ILE A 165 -8.95 -3.63 1.37
C ILE A 165 -8.59 -4.89 0.57
N SER A 166 -9.00 -4.96 -0.69
CA SER A 166 -8.62 -6.05 -1.58
C SER A 166 -7.22 -5.80 -2.15
N GLN A 167 -6.30 -6.74 -1.93
CA GLN A 167 -5.01 -6.78 -2.63
C GLN A 167 -5.13 -7.73 -3.81
N TYR A 168 -4.76 -7.28 -5.01
CA TYR A 168 -4.88 -8.06 -6.23
C TYR A 168 -3.64 -7.91 -7.12
N ARG A 169 -3.37 -8.86 -8.00
CA ARG A 169 -2.34 -8.77 -9.03
C ARG A 169 -2.83 -9.40 -10.33
N VAL A 170 -2.23 -9.02 -11.45
CA VAL A 170 -2.61 -9.53 -12.77
C VAL A 170 -1.53 -10.47 -13.27
N THR A 171 -1.83 -11.77 -13.30
CA THR A 171 -0.85 -12.80 -13.70
C THR A 171 -0.92 -13.14 -15.19
N ASN A 172 -2.05 -12.89 -15.84
CA ASN A 172 -2.22 -13.13 -17.27
C ASN A 172 -2.30 -11.81 -18.04
N GLU A 173 -1.26 -11.53 -18.81
CA GLU A 173 -1.13 -10.34 -19.65
C GLU A 173 -1.60 -10.59 -21.10
N ASN A 174 -2.38 -11.63 -21.35
CA ASN A 174 -2.98 -11.92 -22.66
C ASN A 174 -4.50 -11.82 -22.60
N ARG A 175 -5.01 -10.70 -22.09
CA ARG A 175 -6.46 -10.49 -21.85
C ARG A 175 -6.92 -9.09 -22.19
N ALA A 176 -8.17 -8.99 -22.64
CA ALA A 176 -8.90 -7.73 -22.63
C ALA A 176 -9.56 -7.56 -21.26
N SER A 177 -9.44 -6.38 -20.67
CA SER A 177 -10.11 -6.07 -19.41
C SER A 177 -10.73 -4.68 -19.42
N LEU A 178 -11.91 -4.58 -18.81
CA LEU A 178 -12.57 -3.35 -18.43
C LEU A 178 -12.50 -3.23 -16.91
N THR A 179 -11.89 -2.15 -16.42
CA THR A 179 -11.71 -1.88 -15.00
C THR A 179 -12.38 -0.55 -14.68
N PHE A 180 -13.55 -0.60 -14.04
CA PHE A 180 -14.27 0.58 -13.58
C PHE A 180 -13.95 0.84 -12.11
N ARG A 181 -13.47 2.06 -11.80
CA ARG A 181 -13.14 2.49 -10.44
C ARG A 181 -14.15 3.54 -9.99
N LEU A 182 -14.90 3.22 -8.94
CA LEU A 182 -15.80 4.16 -8.30
C LEU A 182 -15.03 4.95 -7.25
N VAL A 183 -14.86 6.25 -7.49
CA VAL A 183 -14.02 7.14 -6.67
C VAL A 183 -14.92 8.18 -5.99
N PRO A 184 -14.62 8.60 -4.74
CA PRO A 184 -15.31 9.73 -4.15
C PRO A 184 -15.15 11.01 -4.98
N HIS A 185 -16.14 11.89 -4.96
CA HIS A 185 -16.00 13.21 -5.58
C HIS A 185 -15.00 14.06 -4.79
N ALA A 186 -14.28 14.94 -5.48
CA ALA A 186 -13.13 15.67 -4.91
C ALA A 186 -13.48 16.56 -3.70
N ASN A 187 -14.73 17.03 -3.62
CA ASN A 187 -15.21 17.91 -2.54
C ASN A 187 -15.80 17.12 -1.36
N ALA A 188 -15.83 15.78 -1.42
CA ALA A 188 -16.37 14.95 -0.36
C ALA A 188 -15.46 14.98 0.87
N ILE A 189 -16.05 14.81 2.05
CA ILE A 189 -15.32 14.54 3.29
C ILE A 189 -15.51 13.07 3.62
N LEU A 190 -14.42 12.31 3.68
CA LEU A 190 -14.43 10.91 4.06
C LEU A 190 -14.46 10.82 5.58
N ASP A 191 -15.66 10.69 6.15
CA ASP A 191 -15.88 10.53 7.57
C ASP A 191 -16.52 9.17 7.93
N CYS A 192 -16.32 8.76 9.18
CA CYS A 192 -16.90 7.53 9.73
C CYS A 192 -18.14 7.81 10.58
N SER A 193 -18.74 9.01 10.50
CA SER A 193 -19.89 9.38 11.32
C SER A 193 -21.08 8.41 11.17
N PRO A 194 -21.39 7.87 9.97
CA PRO A 194 -22.49 6.91 9.83
C PRO A 194 -22.18 5.56 10.49
N ILE A 195 -20.91 5.17 10.52
CA ILE A 195 -20.43 3.94 11.17
C ILE A 195 -20.58 4.07 12.69
N LEU A 196 -20.20 5.23 13.23
CA LEU A 196 -20.36 5.53 14.66
C LEU A 196 -21.83 5.54 15.05
N ALA A 197 -22.68 6.18 14.24
CA ALA A 197 -24.12 6.26 14.48
C ALA A 197 -24.81 4.88 14.44
N ALA A 198 -24.26 3.93 13.67
CA ALA A 198 -24.71 2.55 13.66
C ALA A 198 -24.20 1.71 14.85
N GLY A 199 -23.42 2.31 15.76
CA GLY A 199 -22.96 1.68 17.01
C GLY A 199 -21.63 0.92 16.87
N HIS A 200 -20.91 1.08 15.76
CA HIS A 200 -19.60 0.44 15.59
C HIS A 200 -18.49 1.23 16.29
N CYS A 201 -17.53 0.52 16.89
CA CYS A 201 -16.37 1.13 17.53
C CYS A 201 -15.34 1.59 16.49
N ILE A 202 -15.02 2.88 16.47
CA ILE A 202 -14.06 3.46 15.54
C ILE A 202 -12.72 3.70 16.25
N ARG A 203 -11.63 3.22 15.65
CA ARG A 203 -10.27 3.51 16.13
C ARG A 203 -9.93 4.98 15.84
N ARG A 204 -9.15 5.61 16.72
CA ARG A 204 -8.70 7.01 16.57
C ARG A 204 -7.98 7.32 15.25
N VAL A 205 -7.48 6.30 14.56
CA VAL A 205 -6.79 6.43 13.27
C VAL A 205 -7.71 6.93 12.15
N TYR A 206 -9.02 6.67 12.24
CA TYR A 206 -10.00 7.10 11.23
C TYR A 206 -10.55 8.48 11.59
N GLN A 207 -9.83 9.53 11.16
CA GLN A 207 -10.30 10.91 11.26
C GLN A 207 -10.96 11.35 9.94
N PRO A 208 -11.90 12.32 9.98
CA PRO A 208 -12.42 12.94 8.77
C PRO A 208 -11.28 13.53 7.92
N ILE A 209 -11.27 13.22 6.63
CA ILE A 209 -10.26 13.70 5.68
C ILE A 209 -10.93 14.11 4.36
N PRO A 210 -10.54 15.23 3.73
CA PRO A 210 -11.02 15.58 2.39
C PRO A 210 -10.66 14.48 1.39
N ALA A 211 -11.60 14.13 0.51
CA ALA A 211 -11.39 13.09 -0.50
C ALA A 211 -10.24 13.42 -1.45
N SER A 212 -10.11 14.68 -1.86
CA SER A 212 -8.95 15.15 -2.65
C SER A 212 -7.62 14.85 -1.97
N GLN A 213 -7.46 15.26 -0.72
CA GLN A 213 -6.26 14.98 0.07
C GLN A 213 -6.00 13.48 0.21
N PHE A 214 -7.02 12.68 0.53
CA PHE A 214 -6.88 11.23 0.66
C PHE A 214 -6.43 10.56 -0.65
N MET A 215 -6.97 11.01 -1.79
CA MET A 215 -6.61 10.47 -3.10
C MET A 215 -5.18 10.87 -3.50
N ASP A 216 -4.71 12.06 -3.11
CA ASP A 216 -3.34 12.52 -3.35
C ASP A 216 -2.32 11.80 -2.45
N ASP A 217 -2.62 11.64 -1.15
CA ASP A 217 -1.76 10.91 -0.20
C ASP A 217 -1.60 9.44 -0.62
N SER A 218 -2.71 8.80 -1.03
CA SER A 218 -2.67 7.44 -1.58
C SER A 218 -1.94 7.36 -2.93
N TYR A 219 -1.83 8.48 -3.66
CA TYR A 219 -0.96 8.58 -4.83
C TYR A 219 0.51 8.57 -4.45
N ALA A 220 0.90 9.40 -3.49
CA ALA A 220 2.27 9.45 -3.01
C ALA A 220 2.72 8.08 -2.44
N GLU A 221 1.88 7.39 -1.67
CA GLU A 221 2.19 6.06 -1.12
C GLU A 221 2.47 5.01 -2.22
N GLU A 222 1.68 4.97 -3.30
CA GLU A 222 1.87 4.00 -4.38
C GLU A 222 3.15 4.27 -5.19
N HIS A 223 3.51 5.54 -5.37
CA HIS A 223 4.71 5.94 -6.09
C HIS A 223 5.98 5.81 -5.26
N ALA A 224 5.92 6.05 -3.95
CA ALA A 224 7.03 5.79 -3.03
C ALA A 224 7.46 4.31 -3.07
N VAL A 225 6.49 3.39 -3.10
CA VAL A 225 6.76 1.94 -3.20
C VAL A 225 7.40 1.54 -4.54
N SER A 226 7.13 2.28 -5.62
CA SER A 226 7.72 2.01 -6.95
C SER A 226 9.15 2.58 -7.09
N SER A 227 9.50 3.62 -6.35
CA SER A 227 10.84 4.23 -6.37
C SER A 227 11.85 3.54 -5.44
N HIS A 228 11.42 2.66 -4.55
CA HIS A 228 12.29 1.97 -3.59
C HIS A 228 13.02 0.72 -4.11
N LEU A 229 12.97 0.43 -5.42
CA LEU A 229 13.73 -0.67 -6.02
C LEU A 229 15.12 -0.27 -6.54
N GLU A 230 15.51 1.00 -6.48
CA GLU A 230 16.90 1.41 -6.72
C GLU A 230 17.40 2.33 -5.59
N GLU A 231 18.30 1.78 -4.77
CA GLU A 231 19.18 2.44 -3.79
C GLU A 231 18.56 3.02 -2.49
N PRO A 232 19.25 2.85 -1.33
CA PRO A 232 18.76 3.29 -0.03
C PRO A 232 19.05 4.77 0.19
N SER A 233 18.01 5.60 0.33
CA SER A 233 18.19 6.98 0.80
C SER A 233 17.34 7.25 2.06
N GLU A 234 18.05 7.66 3.10
CA GLU A 234 17.53 8.20 4.35
C GLU A 234 16.81 9.53 4.11
N SER A 235 15.60 9.71 4.64
CA SER A 235 15.09 10.94 5.31
C SER A 235 13.57 10.80 5.56
N GLN A 236 13.15 10.61 6.82
CA GLN A 236 12.68 11.63 7.79
C GLN A 236 11.29 12.24 7.51
N GLY A 237 10.31 11.89 8.38
CA GLY A 237 9.00 12.55 8.46
C GLY A 237 7.94 11.88 9.34
N ASN A 238 8.23 11.72 10.65
CA ASN A 238 7.38 11.33 11.79
C ASN A 238 5.85 11.12 11.62
N PHE A 239 5.33 9.94 12.03
CA PHE A 239 4.23 9.79 13.01
C PHE A 239 4.25 8.37 13.63
N VAL A 240 4.34 8.29 14.96
CA VAL A 240 4.26 7.09 15.84
C VAL A 240 5.19 5.92 15.48
N SER A 241 6.45 6.06 15.91
CA SER A 241 7.49 5.04 16.10
C SER A 241 7.12 3.60 15.68
N ASP A 242 7.32 3.31 14.40
CA ASP A 242 7.60 1.95 13.95
C ASP A 242 8.75 1.42 14.82
N PRO A 243 8.63 0.24 15.46
CA PRO A 243 9.70 -0.27 16.28
C PRO A 243 10.96 -0.33 15.43
N SER A 244 12.02 0.38 15.85
CA SER A 244 13.32 0.32 15.18
C SER A 244 13.70 -1.14 14.91
N LEU A 245 14.38 -1.42 13.80
CA LEU A 245 14.86 -2.78 13.50
C LEU A 245 15.61 -3.38 14.69
N ARG A 246 16.36 -2.55 15.43
CA ARG A 246 16.99 -2.93 16.69
C ARG A 246 15.97 -3.41 17.73
N SER A 247 14.90 -2.66 17.97
CA SER A 247 13.86 -3.05 18.94
C SER A 247 13.05 -4.29 18.52
N VAL A 248 12.87 -4.53 17.21
CA VAL A 248 12.22 -5.75 16.70
C VAL A 248 13.12 -6.98 16.91
N LEU A 249 14.43 -6.81 16.76
CA LEU A 249 15.43 -7.87 16.84
C LEU A 249 16.07 -8.02 18.23
N SER A 250 15.54 -7.34 19.24
CA SER A 250 16.03 -7.38 20.62
C SER A 250 15.03 -8.01 21.57
N ASP A 251 15.52 -8.73 22.58
CA ASP A 251 14.74 -9.19 23.71
C ASP A 251 14.15 -7.98 24.47
N PRO A 252 12.82 -7.87 24.63
CA PRO A 252 12.18 -6.72 25.26
C PRO A 252 12.52 -6.56 26.75
N LEU A 253 13.08 -7.58 27.41
CA LEU A 253 13.50 -7.48 28.82
C LEU A 253 14.95 -7.04 28.97
N SER A 254 15.88 -7.60 28.20
CA SER A 254 17.31 -7.28 28.31
C SER A 254 17.82 -6.24 27.31
N GLY A 255 17.07 -5.99 26.23
CA GLY A 255 17.52 -5.21 25.08
C GLY A 255 18.61 -5.90 24.23
N ALA A 256 19.03 -7.11 24.59
CA ALA A 256 20.04 -7.87 23.85
C ALA A 256 19.46 -8.38 22.52
N PHE A 257 20.28 -8.40 21.47
CA PHE A 257 19.87 -8.96 20.19
C PHE A 257 19.53 -10.44 20.31
N LEU A 258 18.54 -10.90 19.53
CA LEU A 258 18.00 -12.27 19.54
C LEU A 258 18.93 -13.29 18.84
N GLU A 259 20.23 -13.25 19.16
CA GLU A 259 21.28 -14.16 18.64
C GLU A 259 21.10 -15.60 19.14
N ASP A 260 20.29 -15.80 20.19
CA ASP A 260 19.94 -17.08 20.79
C ASP A 260 18.48 -17.48 20.52
N ALA A 261 17.79 -16.83 19.58
CA ALA A 261 16.37 -17.06 19.32
C ALA A 261 15.99 -18.54 19.15
N MET A 262 14.99 -18.99 19.90
CA MET A 262 14.36 -20.31 19.80
C MET A 262 12.90 -20.13 19.40
N VAL A 263 12.36 -21.07 18.62
CA VAL A 263 10.97 -21.12 18.18
C VAL A 263 10.21 -22.13 19.03
N LEU A 264 9.04 -21.74 19.51
CA LEU A 264 8.08 -22.63 20.16
C LEU A 264 7.27 -23.41 19.11
N GLN A 265 6.65 -24.52 19.50
CA GLN A 265 5.70 -25.24 18.62
C GLN A 265 4.55 -24.36 18.10
N CYS A 266 4.15 -23.34 18.87
CA CYS A 266 3.14 -22.37 18.44
C CYS A 266 3.64 -21.36 17.38
N GLY A 267 4.90 -21.46 16.92
CA GLY A 267 5.49 -20.60 15.89
C GLY A 267 6.12 -19.30 16.39
N HIS A 268 5.95 -18.96 17.67
CA HIS A 268 6.53 -17.73 18.26
C HIS A 268 8.00 -17.92 18.63
N SER A 269 8.82 -16.88 18.39
CA SER A 269 10.25 -16.89 18.68
C SER A 269 10.59 -16.03 19.89
N PHE A 270 11.47 -16.53 20.75
CA PHE A 270 11.99 -15.82 21.92
C PHE A 270 13.49 -16.02 22.03
N GLY A 271 14.20 -15.00 22.51
CA GLY A 271 15.62 -15.05 22.84
C GLY A 271 15.87 -14.33 24.17
N GLY A 272 17.11 -14.37 24.64
CA GLY A 272 17.55 -13.66 25.83
C GLY A 272 16.77 -14.02 27.11
N VAL A 273 16.43 -13.00 27.90
CA VAL A 273 15.77 -13.17 29.20
C VAL A 273 14.29 -13.55 29.02
N MET A 274 13.63 -13.07 27.96
CA MET A 274 12.25 -13.48 27.67
C MET A 274 12.16 -14.98 27.38
N LEU A 275 13.12 -15.58 26.68
CA LEU A 275 13.16 -17.02 26.46
C LEU A 275 13.22 -17.81 27.78
N LYS A 276 14.09 -17.40 28.72
CA LYS A 276 14.18 -18.02 30.05
C LYS A 276 12.84 -17.94 30.80
N LYS A 277 12.21 -16.77 30.77
CA LYS A 277 10.90 -16.55 31.40
C LYS A 277 9.81 -17.43 30.79
N VAL A 278 9.78 -17.58 29.47
CA VAL A 278 8.83 -18.45 28.75
C VAL A 278 9.01 -19.92 29.15
N ILE A 279 10.26 -20.37 29.31
CA ILE A 279 10.60 -21.72 29.77
C ILE A 279 10.16 -21.93 31.22
N GLU A 280 10.47 -20.98 32.12
CA GLU A 280 10.09 -21.05 33.54
C GLU A 280 8.57 -21.04 33.75
N MET A 281 7.84 -20.25 32.95
CA MET A 281 6.39 -20.18 33.01
C MET A 281 5.68 -21.35 32.31
N ALA A 282 6.42 -22.16 31.53
CA ALA A 282 5.89 -23.22 30.67
C ALA A 282 4.74 -22.75 29.74
N ARG A 283 4.72 -21.45 29.39
CA ARG A 283 3.66 -20.83 28.59
C ARG A 283 4.20 -19.74 27.68
N CYS A 284 3.71 -19.70 26.44
CA CYS A 284 4.02 -18.65 25.48
C CYS A 284 3.41 -17.32 25.93
N THR A 285 4.19 -16.24 25.97
CA THR A 285 3.69 -14.92 26.40
C THR A 285 2.83 -14.21 25.35
N ILE A 286 2.78 -14.72 24.11
CA ILE A 286 2.00 -14.13 23.01
C ILE A 286 0.64 -14.81 22.87
N CYS A 287 0.62 -16.13 22.68
CA CYS A 287 -0.63 -16.89 22.47
C CYS A 287 -1.08 -17.70 23.68
N ASN A 288 -0.33 -17.66 24.79
CA ASN A 288 -0.63 -18.41 26.02
C ASN A 288 -0.69 -19.93 25.84
N GLY A 289 -0.12 -20.49 24.76
CA GLY A 289 0.02 -21.93 24.56
C GLY A 289 1.06 -22.57 25.48
N GLU A 290 0.92 -23.86 25.78
CA GLU A 290 1.87 -24.61 26.59
C GLU A 290 3.24 -24.73 25.90
N VAL A 291 4.30 -24.70 26.70
CA VAL A 291 5.68 -24.77 26.22
C VAL A 291 6.38 -25.96 26.87
N ASP A 292 6.79 -26.90 26.02
CA ASP A 292 7.72 -27.96 26.40
C ASP A 292 9.15 -27.55 26.01
N PRO A 293 10.08 -27.39 26.96
CA PRO A 293 11.47 -27.03 26.68
C PRO A 293 12.19 -28.02 25.76
N SER A 294 11.77 -29.28 25.73
CA SER A 294 12.36 -30.29 24.85
C SER A 294 11.95 -30.13 23.38
N SER A 295 10.90 -29.36 23.12
CA SER A 295 10.35 -29.11 21.78
C SER A 295 10.88 -27.83 21.10
N LEU A 296 11.74 -27.08 21.79
CA LEU A 296 12.35 -25.85 21.29
C LEU A 296 13.35 -26.13 20.17
N PHE A 297 13.26 -25.41 19.06
CA PHE A 297 14.25 -25.48 17.97
C PHE A 297 14.79 -24.08 17.62
N PRO A 298 16.04 -23.96 17.15
CA PRO A 298 16.67 -22.66 16.90
C PRO A 298 16.05 -21.94 15.70
N ASN A 299 15.83 -20.62 15.82
CA ASN A 299 15.44 -19.77 14.70
C ASN A 299 16.69 -19.25 13.96
N LEU A 300 17.23 -20.04 13.03
CA LEU A 300 18.48 -19.69 12.34
C LEU A 300 18.38 -18.39 11.54
N ALA A 301 17.22 -18.10 10.94
CA ALA A 301 17.00 -16.87 10.18
C ALA A 301 17.02 -15.64 11.09
N LEU A 302 16.28 -15.67 12.19
CA LEU A 302 16.21 -14.55 13.13
C LEU A 302 17.57 -14.29 13.80
N ARG A 303 18.30 -15.35 14.13
CA ARG A 303 19.67 -15.25 14.66
C ARG A 303 20.62 -14.60 13.66
N ALA A 304 20.59 -15.04 12.39
CA ALA A 304 21.44 -14.47 11.34
C ALA A 304 21.16 -12.97 11.14
N VAL A 305 19.88 -12.58 11.09
CA VAL A 305 19.48 -11.17 10.94
C VAL A 305 19.91 -10.36 12.17
N ALA A 306 19.68 -10.86 13.38
CA ALA A 306 20.09 -10.20 14.62
C ALA A 306 21.61 -9.97 14.68
N THR A 307 22.41 -10.96 14.28
CA THR A 307 23.88 -10.83 14.21
C THR A 307 24.31 -9.77 13.20
N VAL A 308 23.73 -9.76 11.99
CA VAL A 308 24.08 -8.77 10.95
C VAL A 308 23.76 -7.34 11.41
N VAL A 309 22.58 -7.14 12.00
CA VAL A 309 22.16 -5.82 12.50
C VAL A 309 23.03 -5.38 13.67
N LYS A 310 23.38 -6.29 14.59
CA LYS A 310 24.33 -6.01 15.67
C LYS A 310 25.70 -5.58 15.14
N MET A 311 26.24 -6.29 14.14
CA MET A 311 27.53 -5.94 13.53
C MET A 311 27.49 -4.56 12.86
N GLU A 312 26.40 -4.23 12.19
CA GLU A 312 26.22 -2.91 11.57
C GLU A 312 26.06 -1.80 12.62
N ASP A 313 25.32 -2.05 13.70
CA ASP A 313 25.19 -1.14 14.83
C ASP A 313 26.54 -0.91 15.53
N ASP A 314 27.31 -1.96 15.78
CA ASP A 314 28.66 -1.87 16.34
C ASP A 314 29.58 -1.08 15.41
N ARG A 315 29.55 -1.37 14.09
CA ARG A 315 30.32 -0.63 13.08
C ARG A 315 29.98 0.86 13.08
N ARG A 316 28.69 1.21 13.18
CA ARG A 316 28.22 2.60 13.29
C ARG A 316 28.69 3.25 14.59
N LEU A 317 28.65 2.54 15.71
CA LEU A 317 29.15 3.05 17.00
C LEU A 317 30.65 3.32 16.96
N PHE A 318 31.46 2.40 16.42
CA PHE A 318 32.90 2.58 16.25
C PHE A 318 33.24 3.70 15.27
N HIS A 319 32.52 3.81 14.15
CA HIS A 319 32.72 4.89 13.17
C HIS A 319 32.42 6.26 13.80
N ASN A 320 31.32 6.37 14.53
CA ASN A 320 30.95 7.60 15.24
C ASN A 320 31.96 7.95 16.35
N ALA A 321 32.49 6.97 17.08
CA ALA A 321 33.55 7.19 18.07
C ALA A 321 34.84 7.70 17.42
N ALA A 322 35.25 7.13 16.28
CA ALA A 322 36.42 7.57 15.52
C ALA A 322 36.26 9.00 14.96
N LEU A 323 35.06 9.37 14.50
CA LEU A 323 34.75 10.73 14.06
C LEU A 323 34.78 11.73 15.22
N ARG A 324 34.25 11.37 16.40
CA ARG A 324 34.33 12.20 17.60
C ARG A 324 35.78 12.41 18.05
N LYS A 325 36.63 11.37 17.99
CA LYS A 325 38.06 11.49 18.27
C LYS A 325 38.76 12.47 17.31
N ARG A 326 38.53 12.34 16.00
CA ARG A 326 39.11 13.26 15.00
C ARG A 326 38.66 14.72 15.18
N ARG A 327 37.39 14.98 15.53
CA ARG A 327 36.90 16.34 15.81
C ARG A 327 37.59 16.94 17.05
N LYS A 328 37.86 16.12 18.06
CA LYS A 328 38.60 16.53 19.25
C LYS A 328 40.06 16.87 18.91
N ASP A 329 40.75 16.02 18.14
CA ASP A 329 42.14 16.23 17.72
C ASP A 329 42.29 17.49 16.84
N VAL A 330 41.32 17.77 15.96
CA VAL A 330 41.31 19.00 15.12
C VAL A 330 41.10 20.26 15.96
N THR A 331 40.24 20.20 16.97
CA THR A 331 39.95 21.36 17.84
C THR A 331 41.17 21.69 18.71
N GLU A 332 41.86 20.67 19.24
CA GLU A 332 43.12 20.83 19.98
C GLU A 332 44.23 21.42 19.10
N HIS A 333 44.32 21.04 17.82
CA HIS A 333 45.30 21.62 16.89
C HIS A 333 45.01 23.08 16.50
N THR A 334 43.74 23.49 16.54
CA THR A 334 43.30 24.85 16.18
C THR A 334 43.51 25.84 17.33
N ASP A 335 43.37 25.39 18.58
CA ASP A 335 43.61 26.20 19.78
C ASP A 335 45.09 26.49 20.03
N VAL A 336 45.99 25.61 19.59
CA VAL A 336 47.45 25.85 19.64
C VAL A 336 47.86 26.94 18.65
N LEU A 337 47.23 27.02 17.47
CA LEU A 337 47.55 28.02 16.44
C LEU A 337 46.99 29.42 16.77
N LYS A 338 45.89 29.53 17.53
CA LYS A 338 45.29 30.80 17.94
C LYS A 338 46.04 31.52 19.08
N ARG A 339 46.87 30.81 19.85
CA ARG A 339 47.67 31.43 20.94
C ARG A 339 48.94 32.11 20.45
N THR A 340 49.35 31.91 19.19
CA THR A 340 50.62 32.43 18.65
C THR A 340 50.48 33.70 17.80
N GLY A 341 49.29 34.27 17.64
CA GLY A 341 49.11 35.46 16.79
C GLY A 341 47.94 36.34 17.19
N SER A 342 48.18 37.33 18.04
CA SER A 342 47.87 38.73 17.69
C SER A 342 48.35 39.68 18.78
N SER A 343 49.26 40.57 18.38
CA SER A 343 49.78 41.69 19.14
C SER A 343 48.73 42.80 19.32
N LYS A 344 48.89 43.50 20.43
CA LYS A 344 48.16 44.69 20.91
C LYS A 344 47.90 45.75 19.81
N VAL A 345 46.68 46.27 19.77
CA VAL A 345 46.43 47.67 19.38
C VAL A 345 45.40 48.27 20.35
N CYS A 346 45.80 49.40 20.94
CA CYS A 346 45.05 50.21 21.90
C CYS A 346 44.32 51.31 21.12
N ILE A 347 43.06 51.61 21.45
CA ILE A 347 42.40 52.85 21.01
C ILE A 347 41.80 53.52 22.24
N ILE A 348 42.30 54.71 22.51
CA ILE A 348 41.81 55.68 23.49
C ILE A 348 40.78 56.55 22.76
N LEU A 349 39.58 56.68 23.35
CA LEU A 349 38.86 57.94 23.56
C LEU A 349 37.77 57.70 24.60
#